data_AF-A0A6I5NDN1-F1
#
_entry.id   AF-A0A6I5NDN1-F1
#
_cell.length_a   1.000
_cell.length_b   1.000
_cell.length_c   1.000
_cell.angle_alpha   90.00
_cell.angle_beta   90.00
_cell.angle_gamma   90.00
#
_symmetry.space_group_name_H-M   'P 1'
#
loop_
_entity.id
_entity.type
_entity.pdbx_description
1 polymer ?
#
loop_
_entity_poly.entity_id
_entity_poly.type
_entity_poly.pdbx_seq_one_letter_code
_entity_poly.pdbx_strand_id
1 'polypeptide(L)'
;MDPSLDFTAAEDGTYYVGVSQYLNDNYDPLVNASGDGVQLVDEGISPGEYTLQLSLDTEREAVPEVSLSITPEQVVEEDSDAAFTATFTVDGDVPTAEFDADGNYVSGGLSVFLDVKEVNELGAQFEDFMLDNLQFGPFSDPAQPSVFEFILFEETSSISLTMFNDVFEEEPFTFNFELIGDQDGADYTVNPDASMGSFELIDGIGGPGVGPTVGLSVSETALEEGDSLTVNFTVDGEIPEGGVPVVVASSTPGALGEFAIFDEAGNPAVEFEGIAGFPEAYDGQGGSFLVTLTDPNASLTLNVFDDGANEGVETLTFDILNGELYEPDPAASSVTFTLNDFEVVGTEADEVYVGNDGDNSITSQGGADTVAGGFGNDIILGGDGDDILRGALNSRNPQDGEPGGNDIIFGGEGNDYIGGKAGNDILSGDAGDDLIWGDDGNDILMGVTGNDILVGDNFSDGSGSDLFVFGNGDGTDTILDFEVGVDRIGLVEGELTFAALTLTQDGNNTLLGVTSTGETLAVLNNVQASALGESSFEVVPDVSNPSQALALV
;
A
#
# COMPACT_ATOMS: atom_id res chain seq x y z
N MET A 1 -27.08 30.84 41.85
CA MET A 1 -26.13 30.24 42.79
C MET A 1 -25.24 31.38 43.24
N ASP A 2 -25.05 31.54 44.55
CA ASP A 2 -24.09 32.54 45.04
C ASP A 2 -22.69 32.08 44.59
N PRO A 3 -21.83 32.98 44.09
CA PRO A 3 -20.47 32.60 43.69
C PRO A 3 -19.68 32.14 44.92
N SER A 4 -19.14 30.92 44.89
CA SER A 4 -18.19 30.38 45.87
C SER A 4 -16.77 30.35 45.29
N LEU A 5 -15.77 30.38 46.18
CA LEU A 5 -14.36 30.22 45.86
C LEU A 5 -13.79 29.19 46.83
N ASP A 6 -13.35 28.04 46.30
CA ASP A 6 -12.71 26.98 47.08
C ASP A 6 -11.20 27.00 46.80
N PHE A 7 -10.38 26.88 47.86
CA PHE A 7 -8.93 26.78 47.73
C PHE A 7 -8.33 25.98 48.89
N THR A 8 -7.26 25.24 48.60
CA THR A 8 -6.52 24.44 49.59
C THR A 8 -5.21 25.13 49.93
N ALA A 9 -4.93 25.30 51.23
CA ALA A 9 -3.66 25.81 51.71
C ALA A 9 -2.65 24.66 51.89
N ALA A 10 -1.65 24.58 51.02
CA ALA A 10 -0.64 23.50 51.06
C ALA A 10 0.37 23.62 52.22
N GLU A 11 0.48 24.78 52.87
CA GLU A 11 1.43 25.02 53.97
C GLU A 11 0.79 25.85 55.10
N ASP A 12 1.36 25.77 56.31
CA ASP A 12 0.94 26.61 57.43
C ASP A 12 1.31 28.08 57.18
N GLY A 13 0.32 28.97 57.11
CA GLY A 13 0.58 30.37 56.79
C GLY A 13 -0.60 31.31 56.98
N THR A 14 -0.36 32.60 56.75
CA THR A 14 -1.42 33.61 56.65
C THR A 14 -1.75 33.85 55.20
N TYR A 15 -2.98 33.53 54.80
CA TYR A 15 -3.48 33.72 53.44
C TYR A 15 -4.38 34.97 53.37
N TYR A 16 -4.28 35.71 52.27
CA TYR A 16 -5.06 36.91 52.03
C TYR A 16 -5.95 36.69 50.81
N VAL A 17 -7.26 36.72 50.99
CA VAL A 17 -8.24 36.62 49.89
C VAL A 17 -8.61 38.03 49.44
N GLY A 18 -8.27 38.38 48.20
CA GLY A 18 -8.64 39.64 47.57
C GLY A 18 -9.78 39.44 46.57
N VAL A 19 -10.84 40.23 46.66
CA VAL A 19 -11.90 40.28 45.65
C VAL A 19 -11.66 41.52 44.78
N SER A 20 -11.46 41.33 43.47
CA SER A 20 -11.21 42.43 42.54
C SER A 20 -12.34 42.61 41.53
N GLN A 21 -12.42 43.80 40.93
CA GLN A 21 -13.40 44.13 39.90
C GLN A 21 -12.99 43.56 38.55
N TYR A 22 -13.97 43.46 37.63
CA TYR A 22 -13.73 43.03 36.26
C TYR A 22 -12.71 43.95 35.55
N LEU A 23 -11.75 43.35 34.83
CA LEU A 23 -10.64 44.03 34.12
C LEU A 23 -9.70 44.84 35.02
N ASN A 24 -9.38 44.32 36.21
CA ASN A 24 -8.38 44.91 37.10
C ASN A 24 -6.98 44.37 36.77
N ASP A 25 -6.13 45.20 36.16
CA ASP A 25 -4.79 44.82 35.70
C ASP A 25 -3.70 45.20 36.71
N ASN A 26 -3.95 46.21 37.56
CA ASN A 26 -3.06 46.58 38.67
C ASN A 26 -3.79 46.51 40.00
N TYR A 27 -3.37 45.58 40.85
CA TYR A 27 -3.90 45.38 42.19
C TYR A 27 -2.77 45.31 43.21
N ASP A 28 -2.87 46.10 44.29
CA ASP A 28 -2.00 45.96 45.46
C ASP A 28 -2.80 45.33 46.62
N PRO A 29 -2.56 44.06 46.97
CA PRO A 29 -3.30 43.35 48.01
C PRO A 29 -3.12 43.93 49.42
N LEU A 30 -2.15 44.82 49.63
CA LEU A 30 -1.85 45.42 50.93
C LEU A 30 -2.44 46.83 51.09
N VAL A 31 -3.05 47.38 50.04
CA VAL A 31 -3.61 48.74 50.04
C VAL A 31 -5.09 48.68 49.66
N ASN A 32 -5.95 49.16 50.54
CA ASN A 32 -7.39 49.07 50.34
C ASN A 32 -7.84 49.90 49.11
N ALA A 33 -8.68 49.30 48.25
CA ALA A 33 -9.19 49.88 47.00
C ALA A 33 -8.10 50.29 45.97
N SER A 34 -6.99 49.54 45.90
CA SER A 34 -5.85 49.82 45.03
C SER A 34 -6.03 49.42 43.55
N GLY A 35 -7.14 48.77 43.19
CA GLY A 35 -7.43 48.27 41.84
C GLY A 35 -7.78 49.36 40.81
N ASP A 36 -7.39 49.16 39.55
CA ASP A 36 -7.74 49.99 38.39
C ASP A 36 -8.94 49.47 37.56
N GLY A 37 -9.58 48.39 38.01
CA GLY A 37 -10.74 47.79 37.35
C GLY A 37 -11.94 48.73 37.11
N VAL A 38 -12.77 48.38 36.13
CA VAL A 38 -13.89 49.22 35.66
C VAL A 38 -15.16 48.92 36.47
N GLN A 39 -15.83 49.97 36.96
CA GLN A 39 -17.14 49.85 37.63
C GLN A 39 -18.28 49.70 36.62
N LEU A 40 -18.93 48.53 36.60
CA LEU A 40 -20.11 48.25 35.79
C LEU A 40 -21.39 48.40 36.63
N VAL A 41 -21.86 49.64 36.78
CA VAL A 41 -22.95 49.98 37.73
C VAL A 41 -24.34 49.51 37.28
N ASP A 42 -24.53 49.17 36.01
CA ASP A 42 -25.83 48.82 35.41
C ASP A 42 -26.10 47.31 35.24
N GLU A 43 -25.15 46.41 35.59
CA GLU A 43 -25.33 44.94 35.50
C GLU A 43 -25.64 44.25 36.84
N GLY A 44 -26.08 45.02 37.85
CA GLY A 44 -26.52 44.46 39.14
C GLY A 44 -25.40 44.12 40.13
N ILE A 45 -24.13 44.30 39.76
CA ILE A 45 -22.99 44.20 40.68
C ILE A 45 -22.81 45.55 41.36
N SER A 46 -23.42 45.72 42.55
CA SER A 46 -23.32 46.98 43.29
C SER A 46 -22.00 47.06 44.08
N PRO A 47 -21.28 48.19 44.09
CA PRO A 47 -20.21 48.40 45.05
C PRO A 47 -20.81 48.42 46.48
N GLY A 48 -20.30 47.56 47.36
CA GLY A 48 -20.77 47.40 48.73
C GLY A 48 -19.81 46.56 49.58
N GLU A 49 -20.03 46.54 50.89
CA GLU A 49 -19.33 45.60 51.78
C GLU A 49 -19.92 44.21 51.63
N TYR A 50 -19.08 43.25 51.23
CA TYR A 50 -19.44 41.84 51.18
C TYR A 50 -18.96 41.17 52.47
N THR A 51 -19.84 40.39 53.10
CA THR A 51 -19.42 39.54 54.22
C THR A 51 -18.96 38.21 53.65
N LEU A 52 -17.65 37.95 53.65
CA LEU A 52 -17.13 36.60 53.42
C LEU A 52 -17.52 35.73 54.62
N GLN A 53 -18.28 34.66 54.38
CA GLN A 53 -18.40 33.59 55.35
C GLN A 53 -17.32 32.56 55.04
N LEU A 54 -16.38 32.40 55.98
CA LEU A 54 -15.34 31.39 55.93
C LEU A 54 -15.75 30.26 56.87
N SER A 55 -16.02 29.07 56.35
CA SER A 55 -16.01 27.84 57.15
C SER A 55 -14.63 27.21 57.02
N LEU A 56 -13.93 27.09 58.15
CA LEU A 56 -12.73 26.27 58.23
C LEU A 56 -13.18 24.87 58.63
N ASP A 57 -13.03 23.90 57.73
CA ASP A 57 -13.05 22.51 58.13
C ASP A 57 -11.68 22.16 58.73
N THR A 58 -11.67 21.64 59.95
CA THR A 58 -10.46 21.34 60.72
C THR A 58 -10.23 19.85 60.90
N GLU A 59 -11.16 19.02 60.45
CA GLU A 59 -10.94 17.59 60.31
C GLU A 59 -10.39 17.40 58.90
N ARG A 60 -9.06 17.32 58.75
CA ARG A 60 -8.49 16.77 57.52
C ARG A 60 -8.96 15.32 57.48
N GLU A 61 -9.94 15.01 56.63
CA GLU A 61 -10.28 13.62 56.33
C GLU A 61 -8.98 12.89 55.98
N ALA A 62 -8.81 11.70 56.55
CA ALA A 62 -7.62 10.92 56.29
C ALA A 62 -7.57 10.67 54.78
N VAL A 63 -6.46 11.05 54.16
CA VAL A 63 -6.24 10.80 52.74
C VAL A 63 -6.32 9.28 52.52
N PRO A 64 -7.20 8.79 51.62
CA PRO A 64 -7.37 7.36 51.40
C PRO A 64 -6.06 6.72 50.96
N GLU A 65 -5.78 5.51 51.44
CA GLU A 65 -4.62 4.72 51.01
C GLU A 65 -5.05 3.68 49.97
N VAL A 66 -4.40 3.67 48.81
CA VAL A 66 -4.73 2.77 47.69
C VAL A 66 -3.67 1.68 47.58
N SER A 67 -4.13 0.46 47.37
CA SER A 67 -3.32 -0.75 47.17
C SER A 67 -3.69 -1.42 45.85
N LEU A 68 -2.71 -2.06 45.20
CA LEU A 68 -2.85 -2.81 43.96
C LEU A 68 -2.52 -4.30 44.20
N SER A 69 -3.29 -5.19 43.60
CA SER A 69 -2.95 -6.62 43.48
C SER A 69 -3.29 -7.16 42.10
N ILE A 70 -2.40 -7.97 41.53
CA ILE A 70 -2.59 -8.66 40.24
C ILE A 70 -2.78 -10.16 40.54
N THR A 71 -3.83 -10.77 39.98
CA THR A 71 -4.07 -12.22 40.11
C THR A 71 -4.64 -12.82 38.82
N PRO A 72 -4.24 -14.04 38.43
CA PRO A 72 -3.19 -14.87 39.04
C PRO A 72 -1.78 -14.32 38.76
N GLU A 73 -0.76 -14.85 39.46
CA GLU A 73 0.66 -14.47 39.25
C GLU A 73 1.24 -15.08 37.95
N GLN A 74 0.59 -16.11 37.41
CA GLN A 74 0.91 -16.75 36.14
C GLN A 74 -0.37 -16.94 35.34
N VAL A 75 -0.36 -16.52 34.08
CA VAL A 75 -1.42 -16.74 33.11
C VAL A 75 -0.87 -17.64 32.03
N VAL A 76 -1.59 -18.71 31.72
CA VAL A 76 -1.23 -19.64 30.64
C VAL A 76 -2.10 -19.32 29.44
N GLU A 77 -1.50 -18.97 28.31
CA GLU A 77 -2.17 -18.37 27.17
C GLU A 77 -3.26 -19.27 26.56
N GLU A 78 -3.01 -20.57 26.45
CA GLU A 78 -3.93 -21.52 25.79
C GLU A 78 -5.04 -22.02 26.72
N ASP A 79 -5.06 -21.57 27.99
CA ASP A 79 -6.21 -21.83 28.85
C ASP A 79 -7.42 -21.02 28.34
N SER A 80 -8.57 -21.68 28.22
CA SER A 80 -9.80 -21.01 27.75
C SER A 80 -10.28 -19.86 28.65
N ASP A 81 -9.75 -19.80 29.88
CA ASP A 81 -10.00 -18.74 30.86
C ASP A 81 -8.73 -17.89 31.12
N ALA A 82 -7.77 -17.86 30.19
CA ALA A 82 -6.51 -17.10 30.29
C ALA A 82 -6.79 -15.61 30.50
N ALA A 83 -6.69 -15.17 31.75
CA ALA A 83 -6.96 -13.79 32.11
C ALA A 83 -6.22 -13.42 33.39
N PHE A 84 -5.87 -12.14 33.51
CA PHE A 84 -5.47 -11.56 34.79
C PHE A 84 -6.44 -10.47 35.22
N THR A 85 -6.45 -10.21 36.52
CA THR A 85 -7.24 -9.15 37.14
C THR A 85 -6.35 -8.27 37.99
N ALA A 86 -6.30 -6.98 37.65
CA ALA A 86 -5.76 -5.92 38.49
C ALA A 86 -6.86 -5.41 39.43
N THR A 87 -6.68 -5.59 40.73
CA THR A 87 -7.62 -5.13 41.75
C THR A 87 -7.04 -3.96 42.54
N PHE A 88 -7.78 -2.87 42.58
CA PHE A 88 -7.51 -1.72 43.43
C PHE A 88 -8.34 -1.84 44.70
N THR A 89 -7.71 -1.62 45.84
CA THR A 89 -8.41 -1.55 47.14
C THR A 89 -8.06 -0.24 47.84
N VAL A 90 -9.08 0.41 48.42
CA VAL A 90 -8.96 1.71 49.07
C VAL A 90 -9.25 1.56 50.56
N ASP A 91 -8.30 1.94 51.42
CA ASP A 91 -8.49 2.10 52.87
C ASP A 91 -8.72 3.59 53.17
N GLY A 92 -9.98 3.96 53.34
CA GLY A 92 -10.43 5.34 53.54
C GLY A 92 -11.72 5.64 52.78
N ASP A 93 -12.13 6.90 52.80
CA ASP A 93 -13.36 7.33 52.13
C ASP A 93 -13.11 7.50 50.61
N VAL A 94 -13.91 6.83 49.79
CA VAL A 94 -13.93 7.01 48.32
C VAL A 94 -14.94 8.12 47.98
N PRO A 95 -14.54 9.22 47.30
CA PRO A 95 -15.46 10.27 46.91
C PRO A 95 -16.62 9.72 46.06
N THR A 96 -17.84 10.20 46.30
CA THR A 96 -19.01 9.74 45.56
C THR A 96 -18.91 10.14 44.09
N ALA A 97 -19.09 9.18 43.19
CA ALA A 97 -19.22 9.45 41.75
C ALA A 97 -20.67 9.75 41.36
N GLU A 98 -20.82 10.70 40.44
CA GLU A 98 -22.09 11.08 39.82
C GLU A 98 -22.22 10.40 38.46
N PHE A 99 -23.41 9.84 38.21
CA PHE A 99 -23.78 9.21 36.94
C PHE A 99 -25.04 9.88 36.38
N ASP A 100 -25.14 9.96 35.07
CA ASP A 100 -26.34 10.43 34.39
C ASP A 100 -27.48 9.39 34.43
N ALA A 101 -28.63 9.73 33.85
CA ALA A 101 -29.80 8.85 33.84
C ALA A 101 -29.62 7.59 32.98
N ASP A 102 -28.62 7.58 32.10
CA ASP A 102 -28.29 6.46 31.21
C ASP A 102 -27.16 5.58 31.80
N GLY A 103 -26.62 5.97 32.96
CA GLY A 103 -25.58 5.24 33.68
C GLY A 103 -24.16 5.62 33.29
N ASN A 104 -23.96 6.68 32.50
CA ASN A 104 -22.62 7.16 32.17
C ASN A 104 -22.08 8.03 33.30
N TYR A 105 -20.79 7.91 33.59
CA TYR A 105 -20.13 8.77 34.55
C TYR A 105 -20.16 10.24 34.13
N VAL A 106 -20.24 11.12 35.13
CA VAL A 106 -20.22 12.58 34.98
C VAL A 106 -19.03 13.20 35.72
N SER A 107 -18.88 12.92 37.02
CA SER A 107 -17.83 13.53 37.87
C SER A 107 -17.70 12.80 39.22
N GLY A 108 -16.64 13.07 39.98
CA GLY A 108 -16.42 12.50 41.33
C GLY A 108 -15.53 11.26 41.29
N GLY A 109 -15.62 10.40 42.32
CA GLY A 109 -14.72 9.25 42.44
C GLY A 109 -13.29 9.64 42.86
N LEU A 110 -12.44 8.63 43.07
CA LEU A 110 -11.03 8.79 43.40
C LEU A 110 -10.17 8.63 42.13
N SER A 111 -9.44 9.68 41.74
CA SER A 111 -8.50 9.62 40.62
C SER A 111 -7.20 8.92 41.06
N VAL A 112 -6.83 7.85 40.38
CA VAL A 112 -5.68 6.99 40.67
C VAL A 112 -4.88 6.72 39.41
N PHE A 113 -3.56 6.75 39.50
CA PHE A 113 -2.66 6.56 38.36
C PHE A 113 -1.94 5.22 38.42
N LEU A 114 -1.99 4.47 37.31
CA LEU A 114 -1.31 3.19 37.12
C LEU A 114 -0.33 3.27 35.96
N ASP A 115 0.94 2.95 36.22
CA ASP A 115 1.96 2.76 35.19
C ASP A 115 1.98 1.29 34.74
N VAL A 116 1.72 1.06 33.45
CA VAL A 116 1.81 -0.25 32.80
C VAL A 116 3.12 -0.29 32.03
N LYS A 117 4.16 -0.88 32.62
CA LYS A 117 5.55 -0.71 32.14
C LYS A 117 5.74 -1.22 30.72
N GLU A 118 5.11 -2.33 30.37
CA GLU A 118 5.17 -2.99 29.06
C GLU A 118 3.84 -2.85 28.30
N VAL A 119 3.29 -1.63 28.25
CA VAL A 119 1.97 -1.35 27.66
C VAL A 119 1.84 -1.74 26.19
N ASN A 120 2.92 -1.62 25.40
CA ASN A 120 2.87 -1.92 23.97
C ASN A 120 2.82 -3.44 23.74
N GLU A 121 3.63 -4.17 24.50
CA GLU A 121 3.68 -5.61 24.51
C GLU A 121 2.34 -6.17 25.03
N LEU A 122 1.81 -5.60 26.12
CA LEU A 122 0.52 -6.01 26.68
C LEU A 122 -0.59 -5.79 25.66
N GLY A 123 -0.56 -4.66 24.93
CA GLY A 123 -1.52 -4.32 23.88
C GLY A 123 -1.60 -5.32 22.72
N ALA A 124 -0.55 -6.08 22.47
CA ALA A 124 -0.54 -7.12 21.44
C ALA A 124 -1.12 -8.46 21.94
N GLN A 125 -1.22 -8.64 23.25
CA GLN A 125 -1.45 -9.93 23.90
C GLN A 125 -2.87 -10.11 24.48
N PHE A 126 -3.77 -9.12 24.40
CA PHE A 126 -5.12 -9.24 24.98
C PHE A 126 -6.26 -9.11 23.96
N GLU A 127 -7.33 -9.84 24.21
CA GLU A 127 -8.53 -9.91 23.36
C GLU A 127 -9.60 -8.91 23.80
N ASP A 128 -9.93 -8.90 25.10
CA ASP A 128 -11.01 -8.07 25.67
C ASP A 128 -10.60 -7.50 27.04
N PHE A 129 -11.24 -6.41 27.43
CA PHE A 129 -11.02 -5.76 28.72
C PHE A 129 -12.35 -5.47 29.42
N MET A 130 -12.43 -5.79 30.72
CA MET A 130 -13.59 -5.56 31.56
C MET A 130 -13.23 -4.65 32.73
N LEU A 131 -14.10 -3.67 33.01
CA LEU A 131 -13.97 -2.74 34.12
C LEU A 131 -15.07 -3.01 35.15
N ASP A 132 -14.71 -3.08 36.44
CA ASP A 132 -15.66 -3.22 37.55
C ASP A 132 -15.43 -2.11 38.60
N ASN A 133 -16.48 -1.34 38.87
CA ASN A 133 -16.51 -0.19 39.79
C ASN A 133 -15.46 0.92 39.54
N LEU A 134 -14.97 1.02 38.31
CA LEU A 134 -14.08 2.08 37.87
C LEU A 134 -14.31 2.46 36.41
N GLN A 135 -13.61 3.49 35.95
CA GLN A 135 -13.51 3.86 34.54
C GLN A 135 -12.14 4.51 34.24
N PHE A 136 -11.86 4.76 32.96
CA PHE A 136 -10.75 5.62 32.56
C PHE A 136 -11.01 7.10 32.92
N GLY A 137 -9.97 7.76 33.43
CA GLY A 137 -9.93 9.20 33.64
C GLY A 137 -9.56 9.98 32.38
N PRO A 138 -9.76 11.31 32.38
CA PRO A 138 -9.46 12.17 31.23
C PRO A 138 -7.96 12.45 31.00
N PHE A 139 -7.08 12.05 31.92
CA PHE A 139 -5.65 12.32 31.80
C PHE A 139 -5.04 11.61 30.59
N SER A 140 -4.27 12.39 29.83
CA SER A 140 -3.38 11.88 28.80
C SER A 140 -2.09 12.70 28.85
N ASP A 141 -0.96 12.07 29.14
CA ASP A 141 0.36 12.68 29.00
C ASP A 141 1.14 11.98 27.89
N PRO A 142 1.36 12.63 26.74
CA PRO A 142 2.18 12.07 25.67
C PRO A 142 3.61 11.72 26.08
N ALA A 143 4.13 12.32 27.17
CA ALA A 143 5.45 12.01 27.71
C ALA A 143 5.47 10.74 28.59
N GLN A 144 4.29 10.26 29.02
CA GLN A 144 4.11 9.07 29.84
C GLN A 144 2.99 8.18 29.26
N PRO A 145 3.19 7.59 28.07
CA PRO A 145 2.14 6.82 27.38
C PRO A 145 1.76 5.52 28.10
N SER A 146 2.56 5.07 29.06
CA SER A 146 2.30 3.91 29.91
C SER A 146 1.45 4.20 31.14
N VAL A 147 1.19 5.48 31.44
CA VAL A 147 0.48 5.90 32.66
C VAL A 147 -0.98 6.18 32.34
N PHE A 148 -1.86 5.44 33.01
CA PHE A 148 -3.31 5.55 32.87
C PHE A 148 -3.91 6.12 34.15
N GLU A 149 -4.84 7.06 33.99
CA GLU A 149 -5.71 7.49 35.09
C GLU A 149 -6.96 6.61 35.11
N PHE A 150 -7.31 6.14 36.30
CA PHE A 150 -8.56 5.46 36.61
C PHE A 150 -9.33 6.24 37.67
N ILE A 151 -10.64 6.34 37.48
CA ILE A 151 -11.54 6.91 38.49
C ILE A 151 -12.21 5.74 39.20
N LEU A 152 -11.90 5.56 40.49
CA LEU A 152 -12.48 4.51 41.34
C LEU A 152 -13.76 5.01 42.00
N PHE A 153 -14.79 4.17 42.04
CA PHE A 153 -16.11 4.52 42.59
C PHE A 153 -16.43 3.82 43.91
N GLU A 154 -15.75 2.71 44.19
CA GLU A 154 -15.98 1.86 45.35
C GLU A 154 -14.64 1.50 46.01
N GLU A 155 -14.69 1.04 47.27
CA GLU A 155 -13.50 0.59 48.03
C GLU A 155 -12.75 -0.57 47.36
N THR A 156 -13.41 -1.32 46.47
CA THR A 156 -12.80 -2.38 45.66
C THR A 156 -13.26 -2.23 44.22
N SER A 157 -12.28 -2.05 43.34
CA SER A 157 -12.50 -1.88 41.90
C SER A 157 -11.48 -2.72 41.13
N SER A 158 -11.79 -3.15 39.91
CA SER A 158 -10.87 -4.01 39.17
C SER A 158 -10.93 -3.85 37.66
N ILE A 159 -9.84 -4.25 37.02
CA ILE A 159 -9.68 -4.39 35.58
C ILE A 159 -9.33 -5.84 35.32
N SER A 160 -10.06 -6.51 34.43
CA SER A 160 -9.72 -7.85 33.96
C SER A 160 -9.41 -7.80 32.47
N LEU A 161 -8.32 -8.43 32.04
CA LEU A 161 -7.96 -8.58 30.64
C LEU A 161 -7.85 -10.08 30.32
N THR A 162 -8.52 -10.49 29.24
CA THR A 162 -8.39 -11.85 28.67
C THR A 162 -7.25 -11.86 27.66
N MET A 163 -6.40 -12.87 27.71
CA MET A 163 -5.26 -13.00 26.81
C MET A 163 -5.71 -13.57 25.47
N PHE A 164 -5.05 -13.15 24.39
CA PHE A 164 -5.18 -13.80 23.09
C PHE A 164 -4.62 -15.21 23.19
N ASN A 165 -5.04 -16.10 22.30
CA ASN A 165 -4.42 -17.42 22.12
C ASN A 165 -3.97 -17.46 20.66
N ASP A 166 -2.68 -17.29 20.43
CA ASP A 166 -2.11 -17.33 19.10
C ASP A 166 -1.71 -18.76 18.66
N VAL A 167 -0.65 -18.86 17.87
CA VAL A 167 -0.12 -20.13 17.34
C VAL A 167 1.41 -20.15 17.45
N PHE A 168 2.00 -19.15 18.09
CA PHE A 168 3.42 -18.90 18.21
C PHE A 168 3.91 -19.44 19.52
N GLU A 169 5.10 -20.00 19.47
CA GLU A 169 5.78 -20.29 20.72
C GLU A 169 6.54 -19.05 21.21
N GLU A 170 6.16 -18.54 22.38
CA GLU A 170 6.76 -17.37 23.01
C GLU A 170 7.54 -17.73 24.29
N GLU A 171 8.64 -17.02 24.53
CA GLU A 171 9.35 -17.15 25.82
C GLU A 171 8.55 -16.44 26.92
N PRO A 172 8.50 -17.01 28.16
CA PRO A 172 7.75 -16.40 29.25
C PRO A 172 8.09 -14.93 29.48
N PHE A 173 7.05 -14.10 29.57
CA PHE A 173 7.18 -12.66 29.71
C PHE A 173 6.49 -12.14 30.97
N THR A 174 7.13 -11.24 31.71
CA THR A 174 6.55 -10.66 32.94
C THR A 174 6.06 -9.24 32.70
N PHE A 175 4.77 -9.01 32.91
CA PHE A 175 4.15 -7.68 32.88
C PHE A 175 4.16 -7.05 34.28
N ASN A 176 4.58 -5.80 34.36
CA ASN A 176 4.75 -5.06 35.61
C ASN A 176 3.82 -3.85 35.67
N PHE A 177 3.22 -3.67 36.83
CA PHE A 177 2.27 -2.61 37.12
C PHE A 177 2.70 -1.85 38.37
N GLU A 178 2.74 -0.52 38.30
CA GLU A 178 3.11 0.34 39.43
C GLU A 178 2.01 1.37 39.70
N LEU A 179 1.50 1.38 40.92
CA LEU A 179 0.61 2.40 41.40
C LEU A 179 1.41 3.68 41.70
N ILE A 180 1.18 4.73 40.93
CA ILE A 180 1.88 6.00 41.10
C ILE A 180 1.18 6.79 42.21
N GLY A 181 1.94 7.47 43.08
CA GLY A 181 1.36 8.44 44.02
C GLY A 181 1.10 9.79 43.34
N ASP A 182 -0.03 10.42 43.66
CA ASP A 182 -0.39 11.74 43.15
C ASP A 182 0.69 12.78 43.46
N GLN A 183 1.21 13.41 42.39
CA GLN A 183 2.34 14.34 42.45
C GLN A 183 1.93 15.79 42.75
N ASP A 184 0.63 16.13 42.66
CA ASP A 184 0.13 17.51 42.64
C ASP A 184 -1.00 17.79 43.67
N GLY A 185 -1.07 17.03 44.76
CA GLY A 185 -2.07 17.32 45.81
C GLY A 185 -2.38 16.23 46.81
N ALA A 186 -1.97 14.99 46.52
CA ALA A 186 -2.22 13.76 47.29
C ALA A 186 -3.68 13.63 47.75
N ASP A 187 -4.60 13.53 46.79
CA ASP A 187 -5.98 13.06 47.02
C ASP A 187 -6.01 11.60 47.51
N TYR A 188 -4.92 10.85 47.32
CA TYR A 188 -4.66 9.54 47.94
C TYR A 188 -3.18 9.33 48.27
N THR A 189 -2.87 8.33 49.08
CA THR A 189 -1.52 7.78 49.28
C THR A 189 -1.42 6.36 48.76
N VAL A 190 -0.23 5.92 48.35
CA VAL A 190 0.00 4.53 47.90
C VAL A 190 0.49 3.69 49.08
N ASN A 191 -0.13 2.53 49.28
CA ASN A 191 0.36 1.54 50.23
C ASN A 191 1.73 1.02 49.77
N PRO A 192 2.82 1.21 50.54
CA PRO A 192 4.15 0.81 50.12
C PRO A 192 4.31 -0.71 49.94
N ASP A 193 3.52 -1.51 50.66
CA ASP A 193 3.58 -2.98 50.61
C ASP A 193 2.73 -3.57 49.45
N ALA A 194 1.92 -2.75 48.78
CA ALA A 194 1.03 -3.13 47.69
C ALA A 194 1.01 -2.08 46.57
N SER A 195 2.17 -1.48 46.30
CA SER A 195 2.37 -0.45 45.27
C SER A 195 2.67 -1.03 43.89
N MET A 196 3.02 -2.31 43.82
CA MET A 196 3.37 -3.00 42.59
C MET A 196 2.62 -4.31 42.50
N GLY A 197 2.36 -4.75 41.28
CA GLY A 197 1.98 -6.12 41.00
C GLY A 197 2.47 -6.54 39.62
N SER A 198 2.44 -7.84 39.38
CA SER A 198 2.92 -8.44 38.14
C SER A 198 2.24 -9.76 37.89
N PHE A 199 2.19 -10.18 36.63
CA PHE A 199 1.96 -11.56 36.26
C PHE A 199 2.95 -11.97 35.18
N GLU A 200 3.26 -13.26 35.12
CA GLU A 200 4.03 -13.87 34.04
C GLU A 200 3.04 -14.53 33.07
N LEU A 201 3.09 -14.10 31.80
CA LEU A 201 2.43 -14.80 30.70
C LEU A 201 3.34 -15.96 30.28
N ILE A 202 2.75 -17.14 30.20
CA ILE A 202 3.43 -18.38 29.82
C ILE A 202 2.64 -18.97 28.66
N ASP A 203 3.31 -19.25 27.57
CA ASP A 203 2.80 -20.16 26.56
C ASP A 203 2.88 -21.60 27.12
N GLY A 204 1.72 -22.21 27.28
CA GLY A 204 1.50 -23.51 27.90
C GLY A 204 1.53 -24.70 26.93
N ILE A 205 1.64 -24.48 25.61
CA ILE A 205 1.81 -25.53 24.60
C ILE A 205 2.98 -25.18 23.68
N GLY A 206 4.19 -25.19 24.23
CA GLY A 206 5.40 -24.97 23.44
C GLY A 206 6.65 -25.43 24.20
N GLY A 207 7.69 -25.84 23.48
CA GLY A 207 8.99 -26.18 24.07
C GLY A 207 9.80 -27.11 23.17
N PRO A 208 11.15 -27.04 23.20
CA PRO A 208 12.03 -27.86 22.38
C PRO A 208 11.63 -29.35 22.31
N GLY A 209 11.07 -29.76 21.18
CA GLY A 209 10.66 -31.14 20.90
C GLY A 209 9.19 -31.48 21.19
N VAL A 210 8.32 -30.48 21.32
CA VAL A 210 6.87 -30.62 21.26
C VAL A 210 6.43 -30.55 19.78
N GLY A 211 5.59 -31.50 19.35
CA GLY A 211 5.12 -31.56 17.96
C GLY A 211 6.11 -32.17 16.95
N PRO A 212 5.71 -32.28 15.66
CA PRO A 212 6.60 -32.63 14.58
C PRO A 212 7.56 -31.47 14.23
N THR A 213 8.63 -31.79 13.50
CA THR A 213 9.51 -30.79 12.89
C THR A 213 9.01 -30.45 11.48
N VAL A 214 8.97 -29.16 11.12
CA VAL A 214 8.50 -28.68 9.81
C VAL A 214 9.66 -28.02 9.04
N GLY A 215 9.89 -28.51 7.82
CA GLY A 215 10.85 -27.95 6.88
C GLY A 215 10.17 -27.33 5.67
N LEU A 216 10.87 -26.40 5.04
CA LEU A 216 10.51 -25.65 3.85
C LEU A 216 11.53 -25.89 2.74
N SER A 217 11.07 -25.99 1.51
CA SER A 217 11.91 -25.91 0.31
C SER A 217 11.12 -25.37 -0.87
N VAL A 218 11.81 -24.93 -1.92
CA VAL A 218 11.19 -24.42 -3.15
C VAL A 218 11.59 -25.29 -4.34
N SER A 219 10.74 -25.34 -5.37
CA SER A 219 11.07 -25.99 -6.65
C SER A 219 12.31 -25.37 -7.29
N GLU A 220 12.41 -24.03 -7.25
CA GLU A 220 13.44 -23.24 -7.92
C GLU A 220 13.82 -22.02 -7.08
N THR A 221 15.05 -21.53 -7.24
CA THR A 221 15.60 -20.41 -6.44
C THR A 221 15.90 -19.17 -7.27
N ALA A 222 15.69 -19.24 -8.58
CA ALA A 222 15.75 -18.12 -9.51
C ALA A 222 14.58 -18.33 -10.47
N LEU A 223 13.63 -17.42 -10.42
CA LEU A 223 12.40 -17.44 -11.20
C LEU A 223 12.38 -16.20 -12.09
N GLU A 224 11.73 -16.34 -13.24
CA GLU A 224 11.33 -15.24 -14.11
C GLU A 224 9.82 -14.99 -13.95
N GLU A 225 9.34 -13.79 -14.30
CA GLU A 225 7.90 -13.54 -14.38
C GLU A 225 7.21 -14.56 -15.29
N GLY A 226 6.02 -15.02 -14.89
CA GLY A 226 5.31 -16.13 -15.55
C GLY A 226 5.75 -17.53 -15.13
N ASP A 227 6.86 -17.70 -14.38
CA ASP A 227 7.21 -18.99 -13.78
C ASP A 227 6.22 -19.40 -12.67
N SER A 228 6.28 -20.68 -12.27
CA SER A 228 5.57 -21.19 -11.10
C SER A 228 6.55 -21.62 -10.00
N LEU A 229 6.39 -21.05 -8.82
CA LEU A 229 7.08 -21.42 -7.60
C LEU A 229 6.27 -22.45 -6.81
N THR A 230 6.78 -23.67 -6.64
CA THR A 230 6.21 -24.63 -5.69
C THR A 230 6.96 -24.57 -4.36
N VAL A 231 6.27 -24.10 -3.33
CA VAL A 231 6.70 -24.15 -1.93
C VAL A 231 6.32 -25.52 -1.36
N ASN A 232 7.32 -26.31 -0.97
CA ASN A 232 7.16 -27.66 -0.42
C ASN A 232 7.40 -27.64 1.08
N PHE A 233 6.49 -28.28 1.81
CA PHE A 233 6.55 -28.47 3.25
C PHE A 233 6.82 -29.94 3.57
N THR A 234 7.74 -30.19 4.49
CA THR A 234 8.00 -31.53 5.03
C THR A 234 7.71 -31.56 6.51
N VAL A 235 6.91 -32.52 6.97
CA VAL A 235 6.59 -32.69 8.39
C VAL A 235 7.17 -34.02 8.88
N ASP A 236 8.17 -33.96 9.77
CA ASP A 236 8.76 -35.13 10.44
C ASP A 236 8.19 -35.29 11.85
N GLY A 237 7.23 -36.21 12.00
CA GLY A 237 6.58 -36.52 13.26
C GLY A 237 5.11 -36.89 13.08
N GLU A 238 4.36 -36.86 14.18
CA GLU A 238 2.92 -37.12 14.16
C GLU A 238 2.14 -35.82 13.92
N ILE A 239 1.30 -35.78 12.88
CA ILE A 239 0.42 -34.65 12.58
C ILE A 239 -0.85 -34.76 13.46
N PRO A 240 -1.22 -33.74 14.24
CA PRO A 240 -2.43 -33.74 15.05
C PRO A 240 -3.73 -33.90 14.23
N GLU A 241 -4.83 -34.32 14.86
CA GLU A 241 -6.13 -34.56 14.19
C GLU A 241 -6.72 -33.30 13.50
N GLY A 242 -6.24 -32.10 13.86
CA GLY A 242 -6.59 -30.82 13.23
C GLY A 242 -5.58 -30.29 12.21
N GLY A 243 -4.47 -31.00 11.97
CA GLY A 243 -3.33 -30.49 11.21
C GLY A 243 -2.36 -29.66 12.06
N VAL A 244 -1.30 -29.17 11.42
CA VAL A 244 -0.30 -28.27 12.01
C VAL A 244 -0.44 -26.89 11.37
N PRO A 245 -0.88 -25.85 12.09
CA PRO A 245 -0.92 -24.48 11.56
C PRO A 245 0.51 -23.94 11.51
N VAL A 246 1.05 -23.75 10.32
CA VAL A 246 2.43 -23.27 10.08
C VAL A 246 2.38 -21.87 9.50
N VAL A 247 3.13 -20.96 10.11
CA VAL A 247 3.28 -19.61 9.61
C VAL A 247 4.58 -19.50 8.84
N VAL A 248 4.45 -19.05 7.59
CA VAL A 248 5.56 -18.71 6.70
C VAL A 248 5.61 -17.20 6.61
N ALA A 249 6.66 -16.62 7.18
CA ALA A 249 6.89 -15.19 7.20
C ALA A 249 7.81 -14.77 6.06
N SER A 250 7.57 -13.57 5.53
CA SER A 250 8.56 -12.86 4.74
C SER A 250 8.91 -11.54 5.40
N SER A 251 10.21 -11.23 5.44
CA SER A 251 10.68 -9.92 5.89
C SER A 251 10.47 -8.81 4.84
N THR A 252 10.12 -9.19 3.61
CA THR A 252 9.79 -8.27 2.52
C THR A 252 8.29 -7.95 2.57
N PRO A 253 7.90 -6.69 2.89
CA PRO A 253 6.49 -6.30 2.84
C PRO A 253 5.92 -6.49 1.43
N GLY A 254 4.72 -7.04 1.33
CA GLY A 254 4.09 -7.26 0.03
C GLY A 254 4.69 -8.40 -0.80
N ALA A 255 5.56 -9.27 -0.25
CA ALA A 255 6.18 -10.38 -1.00
C ALA A 255 5.19 -11.31 -1.70
N LEU A 256 3.94 -11.43 -1.24
CA LEU A 256 2.89 -12.20 -1.92
C LEU A 256 2.23 -11.45 -3.09
N GLY A 257 2.52 -10.15 -3.22
CA GLY A 257 2.13 -9.32 -4.36
C GLY A 257 2.77 -9.77 -5.66
N GLU A 258 3.97 -10.34 -5.58
CA GLU A 258 4.70 -10.93 -6.70
C GLU A 258 4.08 -12.24 -7.23
N PHE A 259 2.94 -12.66 -6.69
CA PHE A 259 2.29 -13.91 -7.07
C PHE A 259 0.81 -13.72 -7.37
N ALA A 260 0.34 -14.40 -8.41
CA ALA A 260 -1.06 -14.44 -8.76
C ALA A 260 -1.83 -15.31 -7.75
N ILE A 261 -2.29 -14.70 -6.66
CA ILE A 261 -3.09 -15.40 -5.62
C ILE A 261 -4.55 -15.59 -6.08
N PHE A 262 -5.08 -14.62 -6.81
CA PHE A 262 -6.44 -14.62 -7.36
C PHE A 262 -6.44 -14.23 -8.84
N ASP A 263 -7.37 -14.78 -9.63
CA ASP A 263 -7.60 -14.39 -11.01
C ASP A 263 -8.41 -13.07 -11.12
N GLU A 264 -8.54 -12.51 -12.32
CA GLU A 264 -9.31 -11.28 -12.59
C GLU A 264 -10.78 -11.36 -12.14
N ALA A 265 -11.34 -12.56 -12.03
CA ALA A 265 -12.70 -12.81 -11.57
C ALA A 265 -12.78 -12.99 -10.04
N GLY A 266 -11.66 -12.91 -9.33
CA GLY A 266 -11.53 -13.07 -7.88
C GLY A 266 -11.56 -14.52 -7.41
N ASN A 267 -11.36 -15.49 -8.29
CA ASN A 267 -11.22 -16.89 -7.89
C ASN A 267 -9.77 -17.20 -7.50
N PRO A 268 -9.54 -18.13 -6.57
CA PRO A 268 -8.19 -18.59 -6.26
C PRO A 268 -7.41 -19.07 -7.50
N ALA A 269 -6.18 -18.58 -7.66
CA ALA A 269 -5.27 -18.93 -8.75
C ALA A 269 -4.05 -19.77 -8.30
N VAL A 270 -4.06 -20.25 -7.05
CA VAL A 270 -3.03 -21.11 -6.47
C VAL A 270 -3.46 -22.56 -6.41
N GLU A 271 -2.50 -23.48 -6.47
CA GLU A 271 -2.72 -24.92 -6.29
C GLU A 271 -2.08 -25.40 -4.98
N PHE A 272 -2.74 -26.29 -4.24
CA PHE A 272 -2.16 -26.85 -3.03
C PHE A 272 -2.58 -28.30 -2.78
N GLU A 273 -1.66 -29.08 -2.22
CA GLU A 273 -1.88 -30.47 -1.80
C GLU A 273 -1.42 -30.65 -0.35
N GLY A 274 -2.14 -31.44 0.45
CA GLY A 274 -1.78 -31.67 1.85
C GLY A 274 -1.98 -30.49 2.80
N ILE A 275 -2.70 -29.45 2.35
CA ILE A 275 -3.05 -28.25 3.12
C ILE A 275 -4.57 -28.21 3.33
N ALA A 276 -5.01 -27.98 4.56
CA ALA A 276 -6.41 -27.76 4.90
C ALA A 276 -6.79 -26.28 4.77
N GLY A 277 -7.93 -26.03 4.11
CA GLY A 277 -8.40 -24.66 3.87
C GLY A 277 -7.60 -23.96 2.77
N PHE A 278 -7.96 -22.71 2.52
CA PHE A 278 -7.18 -21.83 1.65
C PHE A 278 -6.08 -21.17 2.49
N PRO A 279 -4.83 -21.02 2.00
CA PRO A 279 -3.79 -20.28 2.71
C PRO A 279 -4.27 -18.87 3.08
N GLU A 280 -4.02 -18.46 4.32
CA GLU A 280 -4.53 -17.19 4.86
C GLU A 280 -3.39 -16.17 4.98
N ALA A 281 -3.64 -14.91 4.61
CA ALA A 281 -2.68 -13.84 4.85
C ALA A 281 -2.53 -13.62 6.36
N TYR A 282 -1.30 -13.50 6.84
CA TYR A 282 -1.02 -13.50 8.27
C TYR A 282 -0.75 -12.10 8.84
N ASP A 283 0.11 -11.30 8.20
CA ASP A 283 0.66 -10.05 8.78
C ASP A 283 -0.11 -8.77 8.42
N GLY A 284 -1.15 -8.88 7.59
CA GLY A 284 -1.86 -7.72 7.02
C GLY A 284 -0.99 -6.80 6.14
N GLN A 285 0.28 -7.13 5.94
CA GLN A 285 1.25 -6.46 5.05
C GLN A 285 1.42 -7.23 3.73
N GLY A 286 0.83 -8.43 3.62
CA GLY A 286 0.86 -9.23 2.40
C GLY A 286 2.22 -9.89 2.14
N GLY A 287 3.09 -10.00 3.15
CA GLY A 287 4.36 -10.72 3.02
C GLY A 287 4.30 -12.16 3.54
N SER A 288 3.42 -12.40 4.50
CA SER A 288 3.37 -13.64 5.28
C SER A 288 2.04 -14.37 5.15
N PHE A 289 2.07 -15.69 5.24
CA PHE A 289 0.86 -16.52 5.14
C PHE A 289 0.88 -17.70 6.12
N LEU A 290 -0.32 -18.16 6.47
CA LEU A 290 -0.58 -19.31 7.33
C LEU A 290 -1.14 -20.46 6.50
N VAL A 291 -0.61 -21.66 6.71
CA VAL A 291 -1.10 -22.92 6.12
C VAL A 291 -1.34 -23.96 7.20
N THR A 292 -2.43 -24.72 7.11
CA THR A 292 -2.66 -25.86 8.00
C THR A 292 -2.24 -27.15 7.32
N LEU A 293 -1.08 -27.71 7.69
CA LEU A 293 -0.53 -28.91 7.09
C LEU A 293 -1.24 -30.16 7.62
N THR A 294 -1.79 -30.98 6.72
CA THR A 294 -2.46 -32.25 7.07
C THR A 294 -1.70 -33.49 6.63
N ASP A 295 -0.77 -33.34 5.70
CA ASP A 295 0.04 -34.44 5.15
C ASP A 295 1.54 -34.25 5.43
N PRO A 296 2.33 -35.34 5.57
CA PRO A 296 3.78 -35.25 5.80
C PRO A 296 4.57 -34.57 4.69
N ASN A 297 4.00 -34.54 3.49
CA ASN A 297 4.53 -33.78 2.36
C ASN A 297 3.35 -32.98 1.80
N ALA A 298 3.41 -31.68 1.96
CA ALA A 298 2.41 -30.75 1.47
C ALA A 298 3.09 -29.75 0.53
N SER A 299 2.32 -29.13 -0.36
CA SER A 299 2.84 -28.16 -1.31
C SER A 299 1.85 -27.06 -1.61
N LEU A 300 2.36 -25.87 -1.87
CA LEU A 300 1.65 -24.70 -2.36
C LEU A 300 2.36 -24.18 -3.62
N THR A 301 1.66 -24.15 -4.74
CA THR A 301 2.16 -23.61 -6.01
C THR A 301 1.61 -22.21 -6.21
N LEU A 302 2.53 -21.27 -6.38
CA LEU A 302 2.30 -19.85 -6.64
C LEU A 302 2.80 -19.54 -8.04
N ASN A 303 2.03 -18.84 -8.85
CA ASN A 303 2.49 -18.34 -10.14
C ASN A 303 3.07 -16.94 -9.93
N VAL A 304 4.26 -16.68 -10.45
CA VAL A 304 4.88 -15.34 -10.41
C VAL A 304 4.00 -14.43 -11.26
N PHE A 305 3.54 -13.35 -10.65
CA PHE A 305 2.72 -12.35 -11.31
C PHE A 305 3.62 -11.54 -12.24
N ASP A 306 3.15 -11.32 -13.47
CA ASP A 306 3.75 -10.39 -14.41
C ASP A 306 2.95 -9.10 -14.30
N ASP A 307 3.57 -8.06 -13.77
CA ASP A 307 2.93 -6.77 -13.53
C ASP A 307 3.22 -5.74 -14.64
N GLY A 308 4.00 -6.13 -15.65
CA GLY A 308 4.44 -5.30 -16.76
C GLY A 308 5.37 -4.14 -16.36
N ALA A 309 5.85 -4.09 -15.12
CA ALA A 309 6.83 -3.13 -14.64
C ALA A 309 8.22 -3.77 -14.60
N ASN A 310 9.23 -3.01 -15.05
CA ASN A 310 10.62 -3.42 -14.85
C ASN A 310 11.11 -2.93 -13.48
N GLU A 311 11.16 -3.86 -12.53
CA GLU A 311 11.57 -3.68 -11.14
C GLU A 311 12.98 -4.25 -10.86
N GLY A 312 13.49 -5.09 -11.76
CA GLY A 312 14.79 -5.75 -11.71
C GLY A 312 14.81 -6.96 -10.77
N VAL A 313 16.01 -7.52 -10.51
CA VAL A 313 16.11 -8.72 -9.67
C VAL A 313 15.71 -8.44 -8.22
N GLU A 314 14.62 -9.04 -7.80
CA GLU A 314 14.15 -9.05 -6.42
C GLU A 314 14.72 -10.26 -5.65
N THR A 315 14.88 -10.12 -4.33
CA THR A 315 15.27 -11.24 -3.46
C THR A 315 14.24 -11.40 -2.35
N LEU A 316 13.50 -12.50 -2.39
CA LEU A 316 12.51 -12.85 -1.39
C LEU A 316 13.02 -13.97 -0.50
N THR A 317 12.64 -13.92 0.77
CA THR A 317 12.93 -14.98 1.75
C THR A 317 11.65 -15.38 2.45
N PHE A 318 11.43 -16.68 2.55
CA PHE A 318 10.37 -17.29 3.35
C PHE A 318 10.99 -18.04 4.51
N ASP A 319 10.58 -17.67 5.72
CA ASP A 319 11.02 -18.25 6.98
C ASP A 319 9.83 -18.90 7.69
N ILE A 320 10.00 -20.14 8.15
CA ILE A 320 9.06 -20.77 9.06
C ILE A 320 9.28 -20.16 10.44
N LEU A 321 8.23 -19.57 11.01
CA LEU A 321 8.23 -19.09 12.40
C LEU A 321 8.07 -20.27 13.36
N ASN A 322 8.58 -20.14 14.59
CA ASN A 322 8.37 -21.15 15.62
C ASN A 322 6.89 -21.14 16.06
N GLY A 323 6.27 -22.30 16.20
CA GLY A 323 4.86 -22.40 16.55
C GLY A 323 4.59 -23.38 17.67
N GLU A 324 3.45 -23.24 18.34
CA GLU A 324 3.07 -24.05 19.50
C GLU A 324 3.04 -25.57 19.22
N LEU A 325 2.57 -25.93 18.02
CA LEU A 325 2.35 -27.32 17.64
C LEU A 325 3.49 -27.92 16.82
N TYR A 326 4.57 -27.19 16.55
CA TYR A 326 5.68 -27.66 15.72
C TYR A 326 6.97 -26.88 15.90
N GLU A 327 8.07 -27.50 15.49
CA GLU A 327 9.38 -26.86 15.51
C GLU A 327 9.92 -26.68 14.07
N PRO A 328 10.46 -25.51 13.69
CA PRO A 328 11.14 -25.35 12.42
C PRO A 328 12.35 -26.28 12.31
N ASP A 329 12.53 -26.96 11.18
CA ASP A 329 13.73 -27.74 10.90
C ASP A 329 14.93 -26.77 10.82
N PRO A 330 15.94 -26.85 11.70
CA PRO A 330 17.07 -25.92 11.67
C PRO A 330 17.90 -26.00 10.37
N ALA A 331 17.74 -27.05 9.56
CA ALA A 331 18.36 -27.19 8.25
C ALA A 331 17.47 -26.73 7.08
N ALA A 332 16.18 -26.49 7.31
CA ALA A 332 15.19 -26.20 6.28
C ALA A 332 14.11 -25.20 6.74
N SER A 333 14.38 -24.36 7.75
CA SER A 333 13.41 -23.38 8.26
C SER A 333 13.34 -22.11 7.43
N SER A 334 14.19 -21.96 6.41
CA SER A 334 14.31 -20.74 5.62
C SER A 334 14.66 -21.09 4.18
N VAL A 335 14.08 -20.36 3.24
CA VAL A 335 14.40 -20.44 1.82
C VAL A 335 14.45 -19.05 1.22
N THR A 336 15.49 -18.79 0.44
CA THR A 336 15.68 -17.53 -0.29
C THR A 336 15.70 -17.84 -1.78
N PHE A 337 14.98 -17.04 -2.55
CA PHE A 337 14.92 -17.12 -4.00
C PHE A 337 14.89 -15.72 -4.61
N THR A 338 15.18 -15.62 -5.90
CA THR A 338 15.10 -14.38 -6.65
C THR A 338 13.98 -14.44 -7.68
N LEU A 339 13.31 -13.31 -7.86
CA LEU A 339 12.39 -13.07 -8.97
C LEU A 339 13.08 -12.07 -9.90
N ASN A 340 12.95 -12.23 -11.20
CA ASN A 340 13.56 -11.34 -12.16
C ASN A 340 12.65 -11.13 -13.35
N ASP A 341 12.53 -9.89 -13.78
CA ASP A 341 11.83 -9.55 -15.01
C ASP A 341 12.62 -10.08 -16.21
N PHE A 342 11.93 -10.41 -17.28
CA PHE A 342 12.59 -10.84 -18.50
C PHE A 342 13.25 -9.63 -19.19
N GLU A 343 14.50 -9.35 -18.81
CA GLU A 343 15.35 -8.31 -19.42
C GLU A 343 16.40 -8.93 -20.35
N VAL A 344 16.33 -8.57 -21.63
CA VAL A 344 17.36 -8.90 -22.62
C VAL A 344 18.15 -7.66 -22.97
N VAL A 345 19.49 -7.75 -22.84
CA VAL A 345 20.42 -6.70 -23.26
C VAL A 345 21.43 -7.30 -24.25
N GLY A 346 21.34 -6.89 -25.51
CA GLY A 346 22.10 -7.37 -26.65
C GLY A 346 23.53 -6.83 -26.74
N THR A 347 24.11 -6.82 -27.93
CA THR A 347 25.47 -6.30 -28.17
C THR A 347 25.54 -5.42 -29.42
N GLU A 348 26.73 -5.25 -30.00
CA GLU A 348 26.96 -4.45 -31.22
C GLU A 348 26.98 -5.34 -32.47
N ALA A 349 26.32 -6.49 -32.42
CA ALA A 349 26.36 -7.52 -33.44
C ALA A 349 24.94 -7.99 -33.80
N ASP A 350 24.73 -8.33 -35.07
CA ASP A 350 23.45 -8.86 -35.56
C ASP A 350 22.96 -10.07 -34.73
N GLU A 351 21.83 -9.90 -34.05
CA GLU A 351 21.25 -10.81 -33.08
C GLU A 351 19.79 -11.18 -33.42
N VAL A 352 19.34 -12.30 -32.86
CA VAL A 352 17.95 -12.73 -32.97
C VAL A 352 17.42 -13.01 -31.58
N TYR A 353 16.45 -12.21 -31.17
CA TYR A 353 15.78 -12.34 -29.89
C TYR A 353 14.32 -12.73 -30.09
N VAL A 354 13.88 -13.69 -29.29
CA VAL A 354 12.47 -14.07 -29.15
C VAL A 354 12.22 -14.10 -27.66
N GLY A 355 11.36 -13.23 -27.18
CA GLY A 355 10.91 -13.24 -25.80
C GLY A 355 9.92 -14.37 -25.54
N ASN A 356 9.31 -14.34 -24.36
CA ASN A 356 8.38 -15.36 -23.88
C ASN A 356 6.92 -14.91 -24.09
N ASP A 357 5.98 -15.49 -23.35
CA ASP A 357 4.55 -15.14 -23.49
C ASP A 357 4.13 -14.00 -22.52
N GLY A 358 5.05 -13.48 -21.70
CA GLY A 358 4.85 -12.36 -20.76
C GLY A 358 5.46 -11.06 -21.27
N ASP A 359 5.32 -9.99 -20.49
CA ASP A 359 5.75 -8.65 -20.85
C ASP A 359 7.30 -8.58 -20.84
N ASN A 360 7.93 -8.37 -21.99
CA ASN A 360 9.39 -8.43 -22.10
C ASN A 360 10.05 -7.06 -22.27
N SER A 361 11.20 -6.86 -21.64
CA SER A 361 12.06 -5.69 -21.86
C SER A 361 13.30 -6.10 -22.66
N ILE A 362 13.28 -5.84 -23.98
CA ILE A 362 14.36 -6.26 -24.89
C ILE A 362 15.06 -5.04 -25.47
N THR A 363 16.37 -4.92 -25.22
CA THR A 363 17.26 -3.93 -25.86
C THR A 363 18.33 -4.65 -26.66
N SER A 364 18.33 -4.60 -28.00
CA SER A 364 19.33 -5.31 -28.82
C SER A 364 20.62 -4.53 -29.09
N GLN A 365 20.65 -3.23 -28.76
CA GLN A 365 21.81 -2.32 -28.85
C GLN A 365 22.20 -1.93 -30.28
N GLY A 366 23.06 -2.67 -30.97
CA GLY A 366 23.54 -2.26 -32.28
C GLY A 366 23.76 -3.46 -33.19
N GLY A 367 23.53 -3.31 -34.49
CA GLY A 367 23.56 -4.44 -35.41
C GLY A 367 22.37 -4.39 -36.35
N ALA A 368 22.18 -5.40 -37.17
CA ALA A 368 20.90 -5.61 -37.85
C ALA A 368 20.16 -6.74 -37.14
N ASP A 369 19.31 -6.39 -36.20
CA ASP A 369 18.71 -7.33 -35.27
C ASP A 369 17.33 -7.80 -35.74
N THR A 370 16.92 -8.98 -35.28
CA THR A 370 15.54 -9.45 -35.43
C THR A 370 14.98 -9.79 -34.07
N VAL A 371 14.05 -8.96 -33.60
CA VAL A 371 13.48 -9.07 -32.26
C VAL A 371 11.98 -9.29 -32.34
N ALA A 372 11.49 -10.32 -31.65
CA ALA A 372 10.09 -10.51 -31.37
C ALA A 372 9.90 -10.61 -29.86
N GLY A 373 9.04 -9.77 -29.29
CA GLY A 373 8.72 -9.81 -27.86
C GLY A 373 7.95 -11.09 -27.54
N GLY A 374 6.75 -11.24 -28.05
CA GLY A 374 6.04 -12.51 -27.98
C GLY A 374 4.55 -12.29 -27.90
N PHE A 375 3.91 -12.89 -26.89
CA PHE A 375 2.65 -12.36 -26.36
C PHE A 375 2.99 -11.44 -25.17
N GLY A 376 2.04 -10.61 -24.75
CA GLY A 376 2.30 -9.62 -23.69
C GLY A 376 2.51 -8.21 -24.25
N ASN A 377 2.64 -7.22 -23.35
CA ASN A 377 2.94 -5.83 -23.67
C ASN A 377 4.46 -5.61 -23.67
N ASP A 378 5.11 -6.08 -24.73
CA ASP A 378 6.56 -6.03 -24.84
C ASP A 378 7.09 -4.60 -25.06
N ILE A 379 8.18 -4.26 -24.36
CA ILE A 379 9.01 -3.09 -24.62
C ILE A 379 10.26 -3.51 -25.38
N ILE A 380 10.35 -3.10 -26.65
CA ILE A 380 11.47 -3.41 -27.53
C ILE A 380 12.25 -2.14 -27.90
N LEU A 381 13.58 -2.23 -27.84
CA LEU A 381 14.50 -1.20 -28.28
C LEU A 381 15.56 -1.85 -29.19
N GLY A 382 15.38 -1.73 -30.51
CA GLY A 382 16.33 -2.24 -31.50
C GLY A 382 17.71 -1.60 -31.34
N GLY A 383 17.74 -0.27 -31.48
CA GLY A 383 18.94 0.53 -31.21
C GLY A 383 19.55 1.03 -32.50
N ASP A 384 20.85 0.82 -32.70
CA ASP A 384 21.61 1.22 -33.89
C ASP A 384 21.54 0.15 -35.00
N GLY A 385 21.34 0.57 -36.25
CA GLY A 385 21.37 -0.34 -37.41
C GLY A 385 19.98 -0.76 -37.90
N ASP A 386 19.92 -1.52 -38.99
CA ASP A 386 18.66 -1.80 -39.71
C ASP A 386 17.96 -3.02 -39.09
N ASP A 387 16.96 -2.79 -38.24
CA ASP A 387 16.32 -3.80 -37.40
C ASP A 387 14.97 -4.30 -37.93
N ILE A 388 14.58 -5.51 -37.50
CA ILE A 388 13.23 -6.06 -37.70
C ILE A 388 12.62 -6.34 -36.34
N LEU A 389 11.63 -5.54 -35.93
CA LEU A 389 11.04 -5.57 -34.59
C LEU A 389 9.56 -5.95 -34.64
N ARG A 390 9.11 -6.74 -33.66
CA ARG A 390 7.70 -7.06 -33.45
C ARG A 390 7.33 -7.07 -31.96
N GLY A 391 6.46 -6.17 -31.53
CA GLY A 391 5.98 -6.05 -30.15
C GLY A 391 5.21 -4.75 -29.88
N ALA A 392 4.48 -4.72 -28.76
CA ALA A 392 3.44 -3.74 -28.46
C ALA A 392 3.96 -2.31 -28.18
N LEU A 393 5.17 -2.18 -27.63
CA LEU A 393 5.77 -0.88 -27.28
C LEU A 393 7.20 -0.81 -27.79
N ASN A 394 7.50 0.15 -28.65
CA ASN A 394 8.88 0.53 -28.96
C ASN A 394 9.21 1.77 -28.15
N SER A 395 10.05 1.62 -27.11
CA SER A 395 10.32 2.68 -26.14
C SER A 395 10.83 3.94 -26.83
N ARG A 396 9.98 4.98 -26.87
CA ARG A 396 10.33 6.29 -27.42
C ARG A 396 10.76 7.23 -26.30
N ASN A 397 12.01 7.70 -26.35
CA ASN A 397 12.43 8.91 -25.65
C ASN A 397 12.39 10.11 -26.62
N PRO A 398 11.43 11.05 -26.50
CA PRO A 398 11.21 12.12 -27.48
C PRO A 398 12.32 13.19 -27.58
N GLN A 399 13.44 13.06 -26.85
CA GLN A 399 14.33 14.20 -26.55
C GLN A 399 15.73 14.18 -27.16
N ASP A 400 16.19 13.10 -27.77
CA ASP A 400 17.50 13.07 -28.38
C ASP A 400 17.39 12.43 -29.77
N GLY A 401 18.08 12.99 -30.77
CA GLY A 401 18.18 12.39 -32.10
C GLY A 401 18.94 11.08 -32.01
N GLU A 402 18.23 10.04 -31.57
CA GLU A 402 18.77 8.74 -31.21
C GLU A 402 19.50 8.13 -32.42
N PRO A 403 20.58 7.38 -32.19
CA PRO A 403 21.09 6.44 -33.17
C PRO A 403 19.97 5.45 -33.60
N GLY A 404 19.94 5.07 -34.88
CA GLY A 404 18.88 4.29 -35.52
C GLY A 404 19.34 3.69 -36.86
N GLY A 405 18.45 3.00 -37.56
CA GLY A 405 18.67 2.51 -38.93
C GLY A 405 17.36 2.47 -39.72
N ASN A 406 17.37 1.85 -40.90
CA ASN A 406 16.16 1.67 -41.69
C ASN A 406 15.42 0.43 -41.19
N ASP A 407 14.46 0.66 -40.30
CA ASP A 407 13.84 -0.39 -39.50
C ASP A 407 12.52 -0.87 -40.11
N ILE A 408 12.15 -2.11 -39.80
CA ILE A 408 10.81 -2.66 -40.05
C ILE A 408 10.18 -3.01 -38.70
N ILE A 409 9.11 -2.33 -38.34
CA ILE A 409 8.46 -2.46 -37.03
C ILE A 409 6.98 -2.83 -37.19
N PHE A 410 6.57 -3.88 -36.47
CA PHE A 410 5.18 -4.33 -36.38
C PHE A 410 4.70 -4.27 -34.91
N GLY A 411 3.62 -3.55 -34.63
CA GLY A 411 3.02 -3.44 -33.29
C GLY A 411 2.45 -4.75 -32.78
N GLY A 412 1.48 -5.30 -33.52
CA GLY A 412 0.91 -6.62 -33.25
C GLY A 412 -0.57 -6.54 -32.87
N GLU A 413 -0.97 -7.27 -31.83
CA GLU A 413 -2.33 -7.11 -31.28
C GLU A 413 -2.25 -6.18 -30.08
N GLY A 414 -3.09 -5.16 -30.01
CA GLY A 414 -3.08 -4.20 -28.90
C GLY A 414 -3.05 -2.76 -29.38
N ASN A 415 -3.10 -1.82 -28.44
CA ASN A 415 -2.94 -0.40 -28.75
C ASN A 415 -1.47 -0.03 -28.54
N ASP A 416 -0.76 0.16 -29.64
CA ASP A 416 0.70 0.15 -29.65
C ASP A 416 1.31 1.55 -29.74
N TYR A 417 2.53 1.69 -29.23
CA TYR A 417 3.33 2.91 -29.31
C TYR A 417 4.60 2.62 -30.12
N ILE A 418 4.69 3.16 -31.33
CA ILE A 418 5.74 2.81 -32.31
C ILE A 418 6.52 4.06 -32.72
N GLY A 419 7.84 4.03 -32.61
CA GLY A 419 8.73 5.09 -33.10
C GLY A 419 9.87 4.53 -33.97
N GLY A 420 10.01 5.03 -35.20
CA GLY A 420 11.05 4.64 -36.16
C GLY A 420 12.44 5.19 -35.83
N LYS A 421 12.51 6.33 -35.13
CA LYS A 421 13.74 7.06 -34.79
C LYS A 421 14.44 7.63 -36.02
N ALA A 422 15.58 7.11 -36.46
CA ALA A 422 16.43 7.74 -37.47
C ALA A 422 16.72 6.75 -38.59
N GLY A 423 16.24 7.01 -39.80
CA GLY A 423 16.31 6.02 -40.86
C GLY A 423 15.25 6.24 -41.93
N ASN A 424 15.00 5.26 -42.78
CA ASN A 424 13.80 5.25 -43.61
C ASN A 424 13.04 3.99 -43.23
N ASP A 425 12.01 4.17 -42.42
CA ASP A 425 11.42 3.07 -41.68
C ASP A 425 10.12 2.57 -42.32
N ILE A 426 9.75 1.33 -42.02
CA ILE A 426 8.46 0.75 -42.35
C ILE A 426 7.77 0.37 -41.05
N LEU A 427 6.72 1.11 -40.71
CA LEU A 427 6.01 1.03 -39.44
C LEU A 427 4.56 0.57 -39.67
N SER A 428 4.18 -0.54 -39.04
CA SER A 428 2.83 -1.12 -39.06
C SER A 428 2.27 -1.22 -37.64
N GLY A 429 1.13 -0.59 -37.36
CA GLY A 429 0.40 -0.72 -36.09
C GLY A 429 -0.22 -2.10 -35.89
N ASP A 430 -0.72 -2.70 -36.97
CA ASP A 430 -1.46 -3.96 -37.01
C ASP A 430 -2.88 -3.83 -36.41
N ALA A 431 -3.16 -4.27 -35.17
CA ALA A 431 -4.53 -4.35 -34.69
C ALA A 431 -4.74 -3.67 -33.33
N GLY A 432 -5.34 -2.48 -33.34
CA GLY A 432 -5.76 -1.71 -32.18
C GLY A 432 -5.80 -0.22 -32.51
N ASP A 433 -5.98 0.65 -31.52
CA ASP A 433 -5.87 2.10 -31.73
C ASP A 433 -4.42 2.52 -31.41
N ASP A 434 -3.59 2.71 -32.44
CA ASP A 434 -2.14 2.85 -32.35
C ASP A 434 -1.65 4.30 -32.42
N LEU A 435 -0.43 4.53 -31.94
CA LEU A 435 0.27 5.80 -32.04
C LEU A 435 1.65 5.59 -32.66
N ILE A 436 1.81 6.05 -33.91
CA ILE A 436 2.97 5.77 -34.76
C ILE A 436 3.70 7.07 -35.12
N TRP A 437 5.01 7.09 -34.89
CA TRP A 437 5.94 8.17 -35.25
C TRP A 437 7.01 7.65 -36.22
N GLY A 438 7.11 8.26 -37.40
CA GLY A 438 8.24 8.03 -38.33
C GLY A 438 9.55 8.57 -37.76
N ASP A 439 9.49 9.79 -37.22
CA ASP A 439 10.63 10.55 -36.70
C ASP A 439 11.55 11.08 -37.84
N ASP A 440 12.84 10.73 -37.92
CA ASP A 440 13.81 11.30 -38.87
C ASP A 440 13.99 10.43 -40.12
N GLY A 441 13.40 10.82 -41.26
CA GLY A 441 13.76 10.33 -42.59
C GLY A 441 12.54 10.06 -43.47
N ASN A 442 12.62 9.19 -44.49
CA ASN A 442 11.47 8.99 -45.39
C ASN A 442 10.75 7.70 -45.04
N ASP A 443 9.66 7.81 -44.29
CA ASP A 443 9.06 6.66 -43.63
C ASP A 443 7.79 6.18 -44.34
N ILE A 444 7.46 4.90 -44.14
CA ILE A 444 6.21 4.28 -44.57
C ILE A 444 5.42 3.90 -43.33
N LEU A 445 4.30 4.59 -43.10
CA LEU A 445 3.46 4.39 -41.92
C LEU A 445 2.11 3.78 -42.33
N MET A 446 1.71 2.71 -41.64
CA MET A 446 0.40 2.08 -41.81
C MET A 446 -0.18 1.74 -40.43
N GLY A 447 -1.34 2.31 -40.10
CA GLY A 447 -2.06 1.97 -38.86
C GLY A 447 -2.65 0.56 -38.90
N VAL A 448 -3.19 0.17 -40.07
CA VAL A 448 -3.92 -1.09 -40.30
C VAL A 448 -5.28 -1.02 -39.60
N THR A 449 -5.64 -1.91 -38.67
CA THR A 449 -7.02 -1.94 -38.13
C THR A 449 -7.11 -1.19 -36.81
N GLY A 450 -7.83 -0.07 -36.77
CA GLY A 450 -7.72 0.87 -35.67
C GLY A 450 -8.37 2.21 -35.93
N ASN A 451 -8.28 3.13 -34.97
CA ASN A 451 -8.32 4.56 -35.26
C ASN A 451 -7.00 5.16 -34.82
N ASP A 452 -6.05 5.18 -35.74
CA ASP A 452 -4.65 5.38 -35.40
C ASP A 452 -4.26 6.85 -35.46
N ILE A 453 -3.19 7.20 -34.77
CA ILE A 453 -2.56 8.52 -34.86
C ILE A 453 -1.20 8.34 -35.51
N LEU A 454 -1.04 8.93 -36.70
CA LEU A 454 0.17 8.85 -37.51
C LEU A 454 0.87 10.21 -37.55
N VAL A 455 2.17 10.21 -37.31
CA VAL A 455 3.04 11.39 -37.37
C VAL A 455 4.25 11.03 -38.22
N GLY A 456 4.46 11.73 -39.32
CA GLY A 456 5.63 11.51 -40.17
C GLY A 456 6.90 12.01 -39.48
N ASP A 457 6.99 13.33 -39.34
CA ASP A 457 8.14 14.04 -38.77
C ASP A 457 7.79 14.66 -37.40
N ASN A 458 8.70 14.60 -36.43
CA ASN A 458 8.48 15.29 -35.15
C ASN A 458 8.86 16.79 -35.20
N PHE A 459 7.84 17.64 -35.37
CA PHE A 459 7.61 19.04 -34.96
C PHE A 459 8.74 20.12 -34.83
N SER A 460 10.03 19.88 -35.06
CA SER A 460 10.98 21.02 -35.12
C SER A 460 12.22 20.92 -36.02
N ASP A 461 12.56 19.75 -36.55
CA ASP A 461 13.77 19.59 -37.38
C ASP A 461 13.84 18.29 -38.21
N GLY A 462 12.92 17.34 -37.99
CA GLY A 462 12.74 16.18 -38.87
C GLY A 462 12.52 16.61 -40.32
N SER A 463 13.16 15.90 -41.23
CA SER A 463 13.08 16.16 -42.66
C SER A 463 12.84 14.85 -43.39
N GLY A 464 11.60 14.60 -43.73
CA GLY A 464 11.17 13.39 -44.44
C GLY A 464 10.42 13.65 -45.73
N SER A 465 10.00 12.58 -46.36
CA SER A 465 9.04 12.56 -47.46
C SER A 465 8.24 11.30 -47.29
N ASP A 466 7.23 11.37 -46.43
CA ASP A 466 6.63 10.19 -45.84
C ASP A 466 5.48 9.65 -46.68
N LEU A 467 5.20 8.38 -46.48
CA LEU A 467 4.14 7.65 -47.13
C LEU A 467 3.18 7.07 -46.09
N PHE A 468 2.00 7.66 -45.98
CA PHE A 468 0.92 7.16 -45.12
C PHE A 468 0.03 6.21 -45.92
N VAL A 469 0.05 4.92 -45.58
CA VAL A 469 -0.60 3.83 -46.35
C VAL A 469 -1.95 3.46 -45.74
N PHE A 470 -2.97 3.30 -46.60
CA PHE A 470 -4.32 2.89 -46.19
C PHE A 470 -4.86 1.77 -47.08
N GLY A 471 -5.56 0.82 -46.46
CA GLY A 471 -6.37 -0.26 -47.03
C GLY A 471 -7.88 -0.05 -46.78
N ASN A 472 -8.71 -1.03 -47.15
CA ASN A 472 -10.15 -1.00 -46.82
C ASN A 472 -10.42 -1.63 -45.46
N GLY A 473 -11.20 -0.98 -44.61
CA GLY A 473 -11.59 -1.51 -43.31
C GLY A 473 -10.57 -1.25 -42.20
N ASP A 474 -9.52 -0.48 -42.52
CA ASP A 474 -8.48 -0.04 -41.60
C ASP A 474 -9.09 0.78 -40.45
N GLY A 475 -10.08 1.62 -40.74
CA GLY A 475 -10.75 2.44 -39.74
C GLY A 475 -10.59 3.92 -40.07
N THR A 476 -10.53 4.79 -39.06
CA THR A 476 -10.43 6.25 -39.28
C THR A 476 -9.22 6.83 -38.56
N ASP A 477 -8.14 6.98 -39.31
CA ASP A 477 -6.86 7.41 -38.75
C ASP A 477 -6.73 8.93 -38.79
N THR A 478 -5.78 9.46 -38.04
CA THR A 478 -5.47 10.89 -37.97
C THR A 478 -4.00 11.12 -38.29
N ILE A 479 -3.73 11.84 -39.37
CA ILE A 479 -2.37 12.31 -39.69
C ILE A 479 -2.19 13.73 -39.14
N LEU A 480 -1.19 13.94 -38.28
CA LEU A 480 -1.04 15.20 -37.55
C LEU A 480 -0.28 16.30 -38.29
N ASP A 481 0.61 15.95 -39.22
CA ASP A 481 1.67 16.81 -39.72
C ASP A 481 1.88 16.81 -41.25
N PHE A 482 1.06 16.07 -42.01
CA PHE A 482 1.15 15.92 -43.47
C PHE A 482 1.54 17.20 -44.25
N GLU A 483 2.71 17.19 -44.91
CA GLU A 483 3.24 18.25 -45.75
C GLU A 483 2.88 18.05 -47.23
N VAL A 484 1.98 18.90 -47.75
CA VAL A 484 1.53 18.81 -49.14
C VAL A 484 2.67 19.04 -50.14
N GLY A 485 2.93 18.01 -50.96
CA GLY A 485 3.92 18.06 -52.03
C GLY A 485 5.31 17.57 -51.60
N VAL A 486 5.45 17.21 -50.32
CA VAL A 486 6.55 16.44 -49.77
C VAL A 486 6.00 15.02 -49.53
N ASP A 487 5.02 14.90 -48.64
CA ASP A 487 4.41 13.62 -48.26
C ASP A 487 3.38 13.13 -49.27
N ARG A 488 3.08 11.83 -49.13
CA ARG A 488 2.20 11.09 -50.03
C ARG A 488 1.30 10.12 -49.26
N ILE A 489 0.21 9.77 -49.93
CA ILE A 489 -0.77 8.80 -49.43
C ILE A 489 -0.66 7.52 -50.26
N GLY A 490 -0.32 6.42 -49.61
CA GLY A 490 -0.31 5.08 -50.17
C GLY A 490 -1.71 4.47 -50.16
N LEU A 491 -2.06 3.81 -51.26
CA LEU A 491 -3.32 3.09 -51.43
C LEU A 491 -2.99 1.63 -51.69
N VAL A 492 -3.41 0.73 -50.81
CA VAL A 492 -3.07 -0.70 -50.93
C VAL A 492 -3.52 -1.28 -52.28
N GLU A 493 -2.59 -1.92 -52.97
CA GLU A 493 -2.79 -2.47 -54.31
C GLU A 493 -3.90 -3.54 -54.31
N GLY A 494 -4.84 -3.38 -55.23
CA GLY A 494 -5.99 -4.30 -55.35
C GLY A 494 -7.16 -3.95 -54.44
N GLU A 495 -6.98 -3.01 -53.51
CA GLU A 495 -8.01 -2.56 -52.58
C GLU A 495 -8.53 -1.16 -52.93
N LEU A 496 -7.61 -0.20 -53.10
CA LEU A 496 -7.94 1.21 -53.27
C LEU A 496 -7.33 1.78 -54.56
N THR A 497 -7.97 2.81 -55.08
CA THR A 497 -7.46 3.64 -56.19
C THR A 497 -7.91 5.07 -55.98
N PHE A 498 -7.15 6.05 -56.47
CA PHE A 498 -7.52 7.47 -56.35
C PHE A 498 -8.95 7.77 -56.84
N ALA A 499 -9.39 7.11 -57.91
CA ALA A 499 -10.74 7.29 -58.47
C ALA A 499 -11.88 6.78 -57.56
N ALA A 500 -11.58 5.94 -56.57
CA ALA A 500 -12.54 5.45 -55.60
C ALA A 500 -12.70 6.39 -54.39
N LEU A 501 -11.83 7.39 -54.24
CA LEU A 501 -11.76 8.24 -53.05
C LEU A 501 -12.61 9.50 -53.18
N THR A 502 -13.06 10.01 -52.04
CA THR A 502 -13.65 11.33 -51.87
C THR A 502 -12.79 12.15 -50.92
N LEU A 503 -12.47 13.38 -51.32
CA LEU A 503 -11.78 14.35 -50.48
C LEU A 503 -12.77 15.41 -50.03
N THR A 504 -13.06 15.46 -48.72
CA THR A 504 -14.03 16.40 -48.15
C THR A 504 -13.33 17.31 -47.15
N GLN A 505 -13.52 18.62 -47.30
CA GLN A 505 -13.04 19.58 -46.30
C GLN A 505 -13.94 19.56 -45.07
N ASP A 506 -13.37 19.42 -43.88
CA ASP A 506 -14.05 19.64 -42.60
C ASP A 506 -13.20 20.56 -41.69
N GLY A 507 -13.71 21.77 -41.42
CA GLY A 507 -12.92 22.79 -40.72
C GLY A 507 -11.60 23.08 -41.44
N ASN A 508 -10.48 22.90 -40.74
CA ASN A 508 -9.13 23.02 -41.28
C ASN A 508 -8.57 21.70 -41.82
N ASN A 509 -9.32 20.60 -41.70
CA ASN A 509 -8.83 19.25 -41.97
C ASN A 509 -9.42 18.71 -43.26
N THR A 510 -8.73 17.75 -43.88
CA THR A 510 -9.26 17.00 -45.01
C THR A 510 -9.64 15.60 -44.56
N LEU A 511 -10.89 15.20 -44.86
CA LEU A 511 -11.37 13.84 -44.69
C LEU A 511 -11.14 13.07 -45.99
N LEU A 512 -10.37 11.99 -45.91
CA LEU A 512 -10.19 11.01 -46.97
C LEU A 512 -11.23 9.90 -46.79
N GLY A 513 -12.15 9.75 -47.74
CA GLY A 513 -13.19 8.71 -47.68
C GLY A 513 -13.28 7.85 -48.91
N VAL A 514 -13.99 6.72 -48.80
CA VAL A 514 -14.20 5.75 -49.89
C VAL A 514 -15.63 5.86 -50.42
N THR A 515 -15.77 6.12 -51.72
CA THR A 515 -17.08 6.40 -52.35
C THR A 515 -18.07 5.24 -52.24
N SER A 516 -17.58 4.00 -52.36
CA SER A 516 -18.43 2.80 -52.41
C SER A 516 -18.94 2.35 -51.04
N THR A 517 -18.15 2.54 -49.99
CA THR A 517 -18.45 2.09 -48.62
C THR A 517 -18.99 3.23 -47.75
N GLY A 518 -18.60 4.48 -48.03
CA GLY A 518 -18.88 5.64 -47.18
C GLY A 518 -17.97 5.75 -45.96
N GLU A 519 -16.96 4.89 -45.89
CA GLU A 519 -15.89 4.89 -44.90
C GLU A 519 -15.04 6.16 -45.01
N THR A 520 -14.53 6.63 -43.87
CA THR A 520 -13.49 7.67 -43.80
C THR A 520 -12.20 6.97 -43.37
N LEU A 521 -11.22 6.91 -44.26
CA LEU A 521 -9.92 6.26 -44.01
C LEU A 521 -9.05 7.12 -43.09
N ALA A 522 -9.00 8.42 -43.36
CA ALA A 522 -8.08 9.30 -42.65
C ALA A 522 -8.59 10.73 -42.53
N VAL A 523 -8.14 11.40 -41.46
CA VAL A 523 -8.26 12.81 -41.19
C VAL A 523 -6.88 13.45 -41.29
N LEU A 524 -6.63 14.22 -42.35
CA LEU A 524 -5.41 14.99 -42.51
C LEU A 524 -5.57 16.34 -41.79
N ASN A 525 -4.87 16.51 -40.68
CA ASN A 525 -4.99 17.66 -39.82
C ASN A 525 -4.36 18.91 -40.48
N ASN A 526 -5.07 20.04 -40.45
CA ASN A 526 -4.62 21.31 -41.04
C ASN A 526 -4.30 21.29 -42.56
N VAL A 527 -4.73 20.26 -43.30
CA VAL A 527 -4.56 20.16 -44.75
C VAL A 527 -5.83 20.62 -45.48
N GLN A 528 -5.64 21.41 -46.54
CA GLN A 528 -6.73 21.83 -47.41
C GLN A 528 -6.99 20.81 -48.52
N ALA A 529 -8.23 20.34 -48.67
CA ALA A 529 -8.60 19.30 -49.62
C ALA A 529 -8.31 19.71 -51.07
N SER A 530 -8.38 21.02 -51.38
CA SER A 530 -8.05 21.55 -52.71
C SER A 530 -6.56 21.52 -53.05
N ALA A 531 -5.69 21.30 -52.06
CA ALA A 531 -4.25 21.19 -52.24
C ALA A 531 -3.83 19.76 -52.62
N LEU A 532 -4.69 18.77 -52.37
CA LEU A 532 -4.47 17.38 -52.73
C LEU A 532 -4.98 17.09 -54.14
N GLY A 533 -4.24 16.28 -54.89
CA GLY A 533 -4.61 15.79 -56.20
C GLY A 533 -4.00 14.42 -56.46
N GLU A 534 -4.21 13.85 -57.65
CA GLU A 534 -3.72 12.50 -57.99
C GLU A 534 -2.22 12.30 -57.73
N SER A 535 -1.40 13.36 -57.84
CA SER A 535 0.03 13.33 -57.52
C SER A 535 0.36 13.14 -56.03
N SER A 536 -0.58 13.43 -55.14
CA SER A 536 -0.44 13.22 -53.69
C SER A 536 -0.63 11.75 -53.31
N PHE A 537 -1.03 10.89 -54.26
CA PHE A 537 -1.35 9.49 -54.00
C PHE A 537 -0.44 8.56 -54.80
N GLU A 538 -0.29 7.34 -54.32
CA GLU A 538 0.19 6.19 -55.10
C GLU A 538 -0.50 4.90 -54.72
N VAL A 539 -0.41 3.92 -55.61
CA VAL A 539 -0.77 2.55 -55.31
C VAL A 539 0.51 1.83 -54.87
N VAL A 540 0.46 1.18 -53.71
CA VAL A 540 1.62 0.53 -53.07
C VAL A 540 1.26 -0.86 -52.55
N PRO A 541 2.25 -1.74 -52.31
CA PRO A 541 2.03 -3.02 -51.63
C PRO A 541 1.44 -2.84 -50.22
N ASP A 542 0.87 -3.91 -49.68
CA ASP A 542 0.38 -3.97 -48.30
C ASP A 542 1.55 -4.21 -47.35
N VAL A 543 1.96 -3.16 -46.63
CA VAL A 543 3.15 -3.19 -45.76
C VAL A 543 2.90 -3.83 -44.39
N SER A 544 1.65 -4.10 -44.03
CA SER A 544 1.33 -4.98 -42.90
C SER A 544 1.76 -6.42 -43.15
N ASN A 545 2.00 -6.80 -44.41
CA ASN A 545 2.53 -8.11 -44.75
C ASN A 545 4.07 -8.12 -44.66
N PRO A 546 4.68 -8.91 -43.74
CA PRO A 546 6.13 -8.89 -43.56
C PRO A 546 6.92 -9.25 -44.82
N SER A 547 6.37 -10.10 -45.69
CA SER A 547 7.05 -10.47 -46.95
C SER A 547 7.02 -9.36 -48.00
N GLN A 548 6.03 -8.46 -47.94
CA GLN A 548 5.93 -7.31 -48.84
C GLN A 548 6.74 -6.12 -48.31
N ALA A 549 6.68 -5.85 -47.00
CA ALA A 549 7.53 -4.88 -46.33
C ALA A 549 9.01 -5.14 -46.61
N LEU A 550 9.47 -6.38 -46.38
CA LEU A 550 10.86 -6.77 -46.62
C LEU A 550 11.30 -6.65 -48.10
N ALA A 551 10.35 -6.61 -49.04
CA ALA A 551 10.67 -6.45 -50.46
C ALA A 551 10.90 -4.98 -50.88
N LEU A 552 10.62 -4.02 -49.98
CA LEU A 552 10.80 -2.59 -50.21
C LEU A 552 12.18 -2.08 -49.75
N VAL A 553 12.90 -2.87 -48.94
CA VAL A 553 14.20 -2.54 -48.34
C VAL A 553 15.38 -3.09 -49.12
#